data_AF-A0AAU1BH73-F1
#
_entry.id   AF-A0AAU1BH73-F1
#
_cell.length_a   1.000
_cell.length_b   1.000
_cell.length_c   1.000
_cell.angle_alpha   90.00
_cell.angle_beta   90.00
_cell.angle_gamma   90.00
#
_symmetry.space_group_name_H-M   'P 1'
#
loop_
_entity.id
_entity.type
_entity.pdbx_description
1 polymer ?
#
loop_
_entity_poly.entity_id
_entity_poly.type
_entity_poly.pdbx_seq_one_letter_code
_entity_poly.pdbx_strand_id
1 'polypeptide(L)'
;MTSPDPASARAGQAAVGYLNLHGCAYNGGLTTVTPISNNAPAFDSGTNVSNTPDTATKCGPGVGPSFPVIYQNSGFKALDLSSGRYLNLHGCAYNGGLTTVTPISNSSPAFDSGTNVSNTPDTALKCGGGVANFPLIPQNSGFKVLDLSSGRYLNLHGCAYNGGSTTVTTVTTVSNNAPAFDSGTNVSNTPDTALKCGPGVGNFPLSRQNSGFKVLDLSHS
;
A
#
# COMPACT_ATOMS: atom_id res chain seq x y z
N MET A 1 -24.91 17.62 43.13
CA MET A 1 -24.16 16.52 42.48
C MET A 1 -24.39 16.65 41.00
N THR A 2 -23.51 17.38 40.30
CA THR A 2 -23.56 17.53 38.85
C THR A 2 -22.81 16.37 38.22
N SER A 3 -23.51 15.59 37.39
CA SER A 3 -22.98 14.49 36.61
C SER A 3 -21.82 14.98 35.72
N PRO A 4 -20.69 14.28 35.62
CA PRO A 4 -19.69 14.62 34.63
C PRO A 4 -20.19 14.26 33.22
N ASP A 5 -20.12 15.23 32.31
CA ASP A 5 -20.38 15.07 30.88
C ASP A 5 -19.55 13.92 30.29
N PRO A 6 -20.14 13.04 29.46
CA PRO A 6 -19.38 12.06 28.71
C PRO A 6 -18.58 12.79 27.63
N ALA A 7 -17.25 12.66 27.73
CA ALA A 7 -16.24 12.82 26.69
C ALA A 7 -16.71 13.54 25.41
N SER A 8 -16.39 14.83 25.35
CA SER A 8 -16.24 15.54 24.08
C SER A 8 -15.41 14.69 23.13
N ALA A 9 -16.04 14.25 22.03
CA ALA A 9 -15.39 13.52 20.97
C ALA A 9 -14.16 14.30 20.53
N ARG A 10 -12.98 13.65 20.59
CA ARG A 10 -11.77 14.14 19.93
C ARG A 10 -12.05 14.15 18.43
N ALA A 11 -12.63 15.25 17.95
CA ALA A 11 -12.74 15.53 16.53
C ALA A 11 -11.32 15.70 15.99
N GLY A 12 -10.96 14.83 15.04
CA GLY A 12 -9.97 15.05 13.99
C GLY A 12 -8.64 15.67 14.40
N GLN A 13 -7.82 14.96 15.18
CA GLN A 13 -6.39 15.28 15.22
C GLN A 13 -5.83 14.98 13.81
N ALA A 14 -5.39 16.01 13.10
CA ALA A 14 -4.77 15.83 11.78
C ALA A 14 -3.55 14.93 11.94
N ALA A 15 -3.41 13.94 11.05
CA ALA A 15 -2.22 13.12 10.99
C ALA A 15 -1.01 14.04 10.71
N VAL A 16 0.01 13.96 11.56
CA VAL A 16 1.24 14.75 11.45
C VAL A 16 2.40 13.85 10.99
N GLY A 17 3.54 14.44 10.66
CA GLY A 17 4.72 13.68 10.22
C GLY A 17 4.63 13.12 8.80
N TYR A 18 5.35 12.04 8.55
CA TYR A 18 5.51 11.41 7.25
C TYR A 18 5.01 9.98 7.28
N LEU A 19 4.16 9.63 6.32
CA LEU A 19 3.94 8.26 5.91
C LEU A 19 5.04 7.87 4.92
N ASN A 20 5.99 7.07 5.39
CA ASN A 20 7.06 6.52 4.56
C ASN A 20 6.55 5.22 3.95
N LEU A 21 6.03 5.28 2.73
CA LEU A 21 5.61 4.09 1.98
C LEU A 21 6.81 3.49 1.25
N HIS A 22 6.97 2.18 1.33
CA HIS A 22 8.03 1.43 0.66
C HIS A 22 7.45 0.24 -0.11
N GLY A 23 8.02 -0.03 -1.27
CA GLY A 23 7.70 -1.16 -2.13
C GLY A 23 8.95 -1.95 -2.44
N CYS A 24 8.89 -3.28 -2.26
CA CYS A 24 10.04 -4.17 -2.33
C CYS A 24 9.85 -5.27 -3.38
N ALA A 25 10.70 -5.29 -4.39
CA ALA A 25 10.74 -6.39 -5.35
C ALA A 25 11.70 -7.48 -4.85
N TYR A 26 11.33 -8.75 -5.04
CA TYR A 26 12.16 -9.91 -4.74
C TYR A 26 12.29 -10.82 -5.96
N ASN A 27 13.45 -11.46 -6.13
CA ASN A 27 13.67 -12.42 -7.21
C ASN A 27 12.76 -13.65 -7.07
N GLY A 28 12.37 -14.28 -8.17
CA GLY A 28 11.39 -15.38 -8.16
C GLY A 28 9.92 -14.95 -8.37
N GLY A 29 9.68 -13.73 -8.86
CA GLY A 29 8.36 -13.28 -9.33
C GLY A 29 7.45 -12.63 -8.29
N LEU A 30 7.97 -12.37 -7.08
CA LEU A 30 7.23 -11.69 -6.02
C LEU A 30 7.63 -10.21 -5.99
N THR A 31 6.81 -9.35 -6.60
CA THR A 31 6.80 -7.93 -6.22
C THR A 31 5.89 -7.80 -5.02
N THR A 32 6.44 -7.31 -3.92
CA THR A 32 5.72 -7.20 -2.66
C THR A 32 5.80 -5.76 -2.25
N VAL A 33 4.66 -5.14 -2.11
CA VAL A 33 4.67 -3.83 -1.50
C VAL A 33 3.71 -3.93 -0.37
N THR A 34 4.10 -3.25 0.70
CA THR A 34 3.36 -3.15 1.95
C THR A 34 2.89 -4.48 2.53
N PRO A 35 3.21 -4.62 3.80
CA PRO A 35 4.06 -5.68 4.31
C PRO A 35 3.50 -7.06 4.01
N ILE A 36 4.34 -7.97 3.50
CA ILE A 36 4.05 -9.39 3.69
C ILE A 36 4.32 -9.71 5.16
N SER A 37 3.28 -9.45 5.93
CA SER A 37 2.89 -10.00 7.23
C SER A 37 3.79 -9.73 8.43
N ASN A 38 3.12 -9.57 9.58
CA ASN A 38 3.70 -9.85 10.90
C ASN A 38 4.31 -11.27 11.02
N ASN A 39 4.12 -12.14 10.02
CA ASN A 39 4.52 -13.55 10.00
C ASN A 39 5.67 -13.86 9.03
N ALA A 40 6.20 -12.86 8.29
CA ALA A 40 7.29 -13.05 7.34
C ALA A 40 8.24 -11.83 7.33
N PRO A 41 8.97 -11.60 8.44
CA PRO A 41 9.84 -10.42 8.62
C PRO A 41 10.89 -10.24 7.52
N ALA A 42 11.25 -11.34 6.84
CA ALA A 42 12.15 -11.34 5.70
C ALA A 42 11.68 -10.45 4.54
N PHE A 43 10.37 -10.18 4.42
CA PHE A 43 9.77 -9.38 3.35
C PHE A 43 9.13 -8.08 3.86
N ASP A 44 9.52 -7.59 5.05
CA ASP A 44 9.03 -6.28 5.51
C ASP A 44 9.51 -5.17 4.58
N SER A 45 8.60 -4.27 4.22
CA SER A 45 8.93 -3.09 3.40
C SER A 45 9.54 -1.95 4.22
N GLY A 46 9.53 -2.01 5.55
CA GLY A 46 9.95 -0.86 6.37
C GLY A 46 8.96 0.33 6.30
N THR A 47 7.79 0.16 5.67
CA THR A 47 6.72 1.16 5.66
C THR A 47 6.36 1.60 7.08
N ASN A 48 6.37 2.90 7.36
CA ASN A 48 6.19 3.43 8.72
C ASN A 48 5.57 4.83 8.71
N VAL A 49 5.19 5.29 9.91
CA VAL A 49 4.91 6.71 10.19
C VAL A 49 6.03 7.23 11.10
N SER A 50 6.59 8.39 10.78
CA SER A 50 7.64 9.03 11.58
C SER A 50 7.70 10.55 11.37
N ASN A 51 8.48 11.26 12.19
CA ASN A 51 8.69 12.71 12.03
C ASN A 51 9.67 13.10 10.92
N THR A 52 10.35 12.12 10.32
CA THR A 52 11.42 12.36 9.36
C THR A 52 11.09 11.61 8.07
N PRO A 53 11.18 12.27 6.90
CA PRO A 53 11.05 11.55 5.65
C PRO A 53 12.18 10.54 5.53
N ASP A 54 11.86 9.30 5.20
CA ASP A 54 12.86 8.33 4.79
C ASP A 54 13.57 8.84 3.54
N THR A 55 14.86 8.57 3.41
CA THR A 55 15.71 9.05 2.31
C THR A 55 16.26 7.93 1.42
N ALA A 56 15.94 6.68 1.77
CA ALA A 56 16.36 5.49 1.02
C ALA A 56 15.31 4.39 1.16
N THR A 57 15.23 3.53 0.16
CA THR A 57 14.38 2.33 0.17
C THR A 57 14.84 1.39 1.28
N LYS A 58 13.90 0.92 2.09
CA LYS A 58 14.12 -0.12 3.11
C LYS A 58 13.39 -1.37 2.66
N CYS A 59 14.05 -2.52 2.71
CA CYS A 59 13.45 -3.80 2.40
C CYS A 59 14.07 -4.87 3.29
N GLY A 60 13.26 -5.83 3.72
CA GLY A 60 13.75 -7.04 4.34
C GLY A 60 14.65 -7.83 3.38
N PRO A 61 15.52 -8.70 3.90
CA PRO A 61 16.53 -9.39 3.09
C PRO A 61 15.97 -10.40 2.08
N GLY A 62 14.70 -10.80 2.22
CA GLY A 62 14.10 -11.94 1.53
C GLY A 62 14.52 -13.27 2.16
N VAL A 63 14.20 -14.39 1.52
CA VAL A 63 14.49 -15.73 2.03
C VAL A 63 15.42 -16.51 1.10
N GLY A 64 16.57 -16.92 1.65
CA GLY A 64 17.55 -17.75 0.96
C GLY A 64 18.10 -17.14 -0.33
N PRO A 65 18.85 -17.93 -1.12
CA PRO A 65 19.43 -17.47 -2.39
C PRO A 65 18.39 -17.32 -3.51
N SER A 66 17.19 -17.88 -3.34
CA SER A 66 16.16 -17.92 -4.39
C SER A 66 15.27 -16.67 -4.42
N PHE A 67 15.17 -15.93 -3.30
CA PHE A 67 14.33 -14.74 -3.21
C PHE A 67 15.06 -13.53 -2.62
N PRO A 68 16.25 -13.13 -3.12
CA PRO A 68 16.89 -11.88 -2.71
C PRO A 68 16.08 -10.66 -3.16
N VAL A 69 16.19 -9.57 -2.39
CA VAL A 69 15.64 -8.26 -2.76
C VAL A 69 16.29 -7.70 -4.05
N ILE A 70 15.49 -7.03 -4.86
CA ILE A 70 15.85 -6.39 -6.13
C ILE A 70 15.70 -4.87 -5.95
N TYR A 71 16.72 -4.21 -5.38
CA TYR A 71 16.65 -2.77 -5.06
C TYR A 71 16.37 -1.87 -6.25
N GLN A 72 16.80 -2.24 -7.47
CA GLN A 72 16.51 -1.50 -8.70
C GLN A 72 15.03 -1.46 -9.06
N ASN A 73 14.23 -2.41 -8.57
CA ASN A 73 12.79 -2.50 -8.77
C ASN A 73 12.01 -2.16 -7.48
N SER A 74 12.72 -1.77 -6.43
CA SER A 74 12.15 -1.34 -5.16
C SER A 74 12.18 0.19 -5.07
N GLY A 75 11.35 0.77 -4.22
CA GLY A 75 11.26 2.21 -4.08
C GLY A 75 10.59 2.63 -2.79
N PHE A 76 10.65 3.93 -2.53
CA PHE A 76 9.97 4.54 -1.41
C PHE A 76 9.41 5.91 -1.80
N LYS A 77 8.43 6.38 -1.02
CA LYS A 77 7.85 7.72 -1.09
C LYS A 77 7.52 8.17 0.31
N ALA A 78 8.16 9.25 0.75
CA ALA A 78 7.80 9.95 1.97
C ALA A 78 6.65 10.92 1.66
N LEU A 79 5.52 10.76 2.36
CA LEU A 79 4.32 11.54 2.18
C LEU A 79 4.07 12.37 3.44
N ASP A 80 4.16 13.69 3.33
CA ASP A 80 3.82 14.60 4.42
C ASP A 80 2.32 14.51 4.72
N LEU A 81 1.98 13.94 5.88
CA LEU A 81 0.61 13.74 6.32
C LEU A 81 -0.09 15.05 6.69
N SER A 82 0.67 16.11 7.00
CA SER A 82 0.13 17.44 7.30
C SER A 82 -0.26 18.24 6.05
N SER A 83 0.19 17.79 4.87
CA SER A 83 -0.04 18.49 3.60
C SER A 83 -1.48 18.38 3.07
N GLY A 84 -2.32 17.53 3.68
CA GLY A 84 -3.70 17.38 3.25
C GLY A 84 -4.52 16.38 4.06
N ARG A 85 -5.82 16.32 3.74
CA ARG A 85 -6.79 15.44 4.40
C ARG A 85 -6.82 14.02 3.83
N TYR A 86 -6.57 13.86 2.53
CA TYR A 86 -6.78 12.60 1.84
C TYR A 86 -5.46 11.97 1.45
N LEU A 87 -5.27 10.70 1.82
CA LEU A 87 -4.27 9.83 1.21
C LEU A 87 -4.90 9.21 -0.03
N ASN A 88 -4.41 9.66 -1.19
CA ASN A 88 -4.79 9.13 -2.48
C ASN A 88 -3.82 8.00 -2.82
N LEU A 89 -4.18 6.76 -2.48
CA LEU A 89 -3.34 5.60 -2.71
C LEU A 89 -3.64 5.02 -4.08
N HIS A 90 -2.68 5.05 -4.98
CA HIS A 90 -2.77 4.43 -6.30
C HIS A 90 -1.99 3.12 -6.31
N GLY A 91 -2.28 2.24 -7.25
CA GLY A 91 -1.54 1.02 -7.53
C GLY A 91 -1.54 0.78 -9.04
N CYS A 92 -0.35 0.77 -9.65
CA CYS A 92 -0.15 0.66 -11.10
C CYS A 92 0.46 -0.67 -11.55
N ALA A 93 -0.24 -1.38 -12.43
CA ALA A 93 0.19 -2.63 -13.03
C ALA A 93 0.88 -2.41 -14.36
N TYR A 94 1.98 -3.12 -14.62
CA TYR A 94 2.67 -3.04 -15.90
C TYR A 94 2.87 -4.43 -16.50
N ASN A 95 2.82 -4.54 -17.83
CA ASN A 95 3.02 -5.81 -18.54
C ASN A 95 4.47 -6.31 -18.39
N GLY A 96 4.71 -7.62 -18.36
CA GLY A 96 6.07 -8.18 -18.17
C GLY A 96 6.34 -8.88 -16.83
N GLY A 97 5.30 -9.28 -16.09
CA GLY A 97 5.40 -10.33 -15.07
C GLY A 97 5.64 -9.88 -13.63
N LEU A 98 5.46 -8.60 -13.31
CA LEU A 98 5.56 -8.13 -11.92
C LEU A 98 4.36 -7.25 -11.61
N THR A 99 3.46 -7.82 -10.82
CA THR A 99 2.23 -7.17 -10.41
C THR A 99 2.57 -6.07 -9.42
N THR A 100 2.21 -4.87 -9.84
CA THR A 100 1.87 -3.68 -9.06
C THR A 100 2.04 -3.79 -7.57
N VAL A 101 2.78 -2.85 -6.96
CA VAL A 101 2.18 -1.85 -6.06
C VAL A 101 3.18 -0.68 -5.89
N THR A 102 2.65 0.46 -5.53
CA THR A 102 3.30 1.71 -5.14
C THR A 102 4.12 1.70 -3.84
N PRO A 103 5.34 2.28 -3.80
CA PRO A 103 5.89 3.21 -4.79
C PRO A 103 7.10 2.62 -5.53
N ILE A 104 7.10 2.63 -6.87
CA ILE A 104 8.35 2.42 -7.62
C ILE A 104 8.99 3.77 -7.95
N SER A 105 10.15 3.88 -7.34
CA SER A 105 11.32 4.74 -7.53
C SER A 105 11.18 6.27 -7.56
N ASN A 106 12.00 6.87 -6.70
CA ASN A 106 12.61 8.19 -6.82
C ASN A 106 13.47 8.39 -8.09
N SER A 107 13.44 7.47 -9.07
CA SER A 107 14.37 7.45 -10.21
C SER A 107 13.73 7.29 -11.60
N SER A 108 12.42 7.04 -11.73
CA SER A 108 11.76 6.95 -13.04
C SER A 108 10.29 7.41 -13.02
N PRO A 109 9.99 8.61 -13.57
CA PRO A 109 8.62 9.10 -13.74
C PRO A 109 7.72 8.17 -14.56
N ALA A 110 8.29 7.26 -15.36
CA ALA A 110 7.54 6.32 -16.17
C ALA A 110 6.69 5.34 -15.33
N PHE A 111 7.09 5.08 -14.07
CA PHE A 111 6.40 4.13 -13.18
C PHE A 111 5.81 4.76 -11.92
N ASP A 112 5.76 6.11 -11.83
CA ASP A 112 5.15 6.77 -10.67
C ASP A 112 3.67 6.35 -10.56
N SER A 113 3.27 6.10 -9.32
CA SER A 113 1.89 5.76 -8.99
C SER A 113 0.94 6.95 -8.99
N GLY A 114 1.46 8.17 -8.83
CA GLY A 114 0.64 9.35 -8.52
C GLY A 114 0.13 9.40 -7.07
N THR A 115 0.53 8.46 -6.20
CA THR A 115 0.15 8.45 -4.78
C THR A 115 0.61 9.71 -4.08
N ASN A 116 -0.30 10.35 -3.36
CA ASN A 116 -0.08 11.65 -2.74
C ASN A 116 -0.95 11.82 -1.48
N VAL A 117 -0.62 12.84 -0.70
CA VAL A 117 -1.51 13.43 0.30
C VAL A 117 -1.97 14.79 -0.24
N SER A 118 -3.27 15.07 -0.18
CA SER A 118 -3.81 16.37 -0.62
C SER A 118 -5.16 16.69 0.04
N ASN A 119 -5.63 17.92 -0.13
CA ASN A 119 -6.96 18.34 0.35
C ASN A 119 -8.11 17.93 -0.59
N THR A 120 -7.82 17.30 -1.72
CA THR A 120 -8.81 16.92 -2.72
C THR A 120 -8.74 15.41 -2.98
N PRO A 121 -9.86 14.68 -2.85
CA PRO A 121 -9.95 13.30 -3.30
C PRO A 121 -9.57 13.17 -4.78
N ASP A 122 -8.65 12.28 -5.11
CA ASP A 122 -8.44 11.89 -6.49
C ASP A 122 -9.69 11.18 -7.03
N THR A 123 -10.09 11.50 -8.26
CA THR A 123 -11.28 10.93 -8.90
C THR A 123 -10.95 9.94 -10.02
N ALA A 124 -9.67 9.78 -10.33
CA ALA A 124 -9.18 8.90 -11.37
C ALA A 124 -7.76 8.39 -11.05
N LEU A 125 -7.40 7.26 -11.64
CA LEU A 125 -6.08 6.65 -11.55
C LEU A 125 -5.00 7.54 -12.19
N LYS A 126 -3.84 7.72 -11.53
CA LYS A 126 -2.75 8.62 -11.96
C LYS A 126 -1.41 7.89 -12.15
N CYS A 127 -1.44 6.75 -12.81
CA CYS A 127 -0.23 5.98 -13.10
C CYS A 127 0.61 6.60 -14.22
N GLY A 128 1.93 6.45 -14.11
CA GLY A 128 2.84 6.59 -15.24
C GLY A 128 2.50 5.61 -16.36
N GLY A 129 2.88 5.95 -17.60
CA GLY A 129 2.57 5.11 -18.76
C GLY A 129 3.39 3.82 -18.87
N GLY A 130 4.44 3.69 -18.06
CA GLY A 130 5.44 2.64 -18.18
C GLY A 130 6.46 2.93 -19.28
N VAL A 131 7.18 1.90 -19.70
CA VAL A 131 8.12 1.95 -20.85
C VAL A 131 7.73 0.90 -21.88
N ALA A 132 8.34 0.91 -23.07
CA ALA A 132 7.93 0.08 -24.20
C ALA A 132 7.73 -1.42 -23.88
N ASN A 133 8.61 -2.01 -23.06
CA ASN A 133 8.51 -3.42 -22.66
C ASN A 133 7.63 -3.67 -21.43
N PHE A 134 7.24 -2.60 -20.73
CA PHE A 134 6.42 -2.63 -19.52
C PHE A 134 5.32 -1.56 -19.58
N PRO A 135 4.39 -1.61 -20.55
CA PRO A 135 3.28 -0.67 -20.62
C PRO A 135 2.31 -0.86 -19.45
N LEU A 136 1.66 0.23 -19.02
CA LEU A 136 0.60 0.20 -18.02
C LEU A 136 -0.53 -0.76 -18.45
N ILE A 137 -1.09 -1.48 -17.47
CA ILE A 137 -2.27 -2.34 -17.58
C ILE A 137 -3.39 -1.68 -16.76
N PRO A 138 -4.22 -0.82 -17.37
CA PRO A 138 -5.26 -0.09 -16.63
C PRO A 138 -6.24 -1.01 -15.91
N GLN A 139 -6.61 -2.15 -16.50
CA GLN A 139 -7.57 -3.08 -15.91
C GLN A 139 -7.07 -3.79 -14.63
N ASN A 140 -5.74 -3.83 -14.42
CA ASN A 140 -5.11 -4.41 -13.22
C ASN A 140 -4.62 -3.32 -12.25
N SER A 141 -4.92 -2.06 -12.56
CA SER A 141 -4.54 -0.90 -11.76
C SER A 141 -5.76 -0.33 -11.03
N GLY A 142 -5.51 0.46 -10.00
CA GLY A 142 -6.59 1.05 -9.23
C GLY A 142 -6.11 2.07 -8.23
N PHE A 143 -7.06 2.79 -7.63
CA PHE A 143 -6.76 3.75 -6.59
C PHE A 143 -7.84 3.72 -5.52
N LYS A 144 -7.47 4.15 -4.32
CA LYS A 144 -8.33 4.26 -3.15
C LYS A 144 -8.05 5.60 -2.48
N VAL A 145 -9.10 6.36 -2.24
CA VAL A 145 -9.02 7.59 -1.45
C VAL A 145 -9.33 7.25 0.00
N LEU A 146 -8.46 7.70 0.90
CA LEU A 146 -8.58 7.48 2.33
C LEU A 146 -8.63 8.84 3.04
N ASP A 147 -9.68 9.08 3.81
CA ASP A 147 -9.78 10.28 4.64
C ASP A 147 -8.97 10.08 5.92
N LEU A 148 -7.83 10.76 6.02
CA LEU A 148 -6.92 10.65 7.17
C LEU A 148 -7.54 11.22 8.45
N SER A 149 -8.60 12.03 8.36
CA SER A 149 -9.31 12.56 9.53
C SER A 149 -10.38 11.62 10.08
N SER A 150 -10.72 10.53 9.38
CA SER A 150 -11.80 9.62 9.78
C SER A 150 -11.38 8.61 10.85
N GLY A 151 -10.11 8.58 11.25
CA GLY A 151 -9.62 7.61 12.22
C GLY A 151 -8.16 7.80 12.60
N ARG A 152 -7.75 7.02 13.61
CA ARG A 152 -6.39 7.02 14.16
C ARG A 152 -5.45 6.07 13.44
N TYR A 153 -5.96 4.99 12.87
CA TYR A 153 -5.13 3.92 12.32
C TYR A 153 -5.30 3.86 10.81
N LEU A 154 -4.18 3.84 10.10
CA LEU A 154 -4.12 3.43 8.70
C LEU A 154 -3.86 1.92 8.67
N ASN A 155 -4.88 1.17 8.31
CA ASN A 155 -4.82 -0.28 8.17
C ASN A 155 -4.47 -0.60 6.71
N LEU A 156 -3.20 -0.86 6.42
CA LEU A 156 -2.73 -1.23 5.09
C LEU A 156 -2.76 -2.73 4.92
N HIS A 157 -3.38 -3.21 3.84
CA HIS A 157 -3.46 -4.63 3.51
C HIS A 157 -2.91 -4.85 2.10
N GLY A 158 -2.07 -5.87 1.96
CA GLY A 158 -1.52 -6.38 0.71
C GLY A 158 -2.07 -7.77 0.42
N CYS A 159 -2.82 -7.89 -0.67
CA CYS A 159 -3.51 -9.12 -1.06
C CYS A 159 -2.89 -9.69 -2.32
N ALA A 160 -2.29 -10.87 -2.23
CA ALA A 160 -1.77 -11.60 -3.37
C ALA A 160 -2.75 -12.66 -3.83
N TYR A 161 -2.85 -12.86 -5.15
CA TYR A 161 -3.75 -13.79 -5.81
C TYR A 161 -2.94 -14.66 -6.78
N ASN A 162 -3.09 -15.97 -6.71
CA ASN A 162 -2.29 -16.90 -7.51
C ASN A 162 -3.01 -17.24 -8.82
N GLY A 163 -2.44 -16.90 -9.97
CA GLY A 163 -2.96 -17.23 -11.30
C GLY A 163 -2.07 -18.18 -12.07
N GLY A 164 -2.15 -19.49 -11.80
CA GLY A 164 -1.32 -20.49 -12.49
C GLY A 164 0.18 -20.25 -12.26
N SER A 165 0.94 -19.98 -13.32
CA SER A 165 2.38 -19.65 -13.25
C SER A 165 2.69 -18.20 -12.83
N THR A 166 1.67 -17.38 -12.54
CA THR A 166 1.83 -15.95 -12.28
C THR A 166 1.23 -15.59 -10.92
N THR A 167 2.00 -14.93 -10.06
CA THR A 167 1.49 -14.38 -8.80
C THR A 167 1.09 -12.91 -9.01
N VAL A 168 -0.18 -12.60 -8.75
CA VAL A 168 -0.75 -11.25 -8.84
C VAL A 168 -0.82 -10.64 -7.45
N THR A 169 0.16 -9.84 -7.05
CA THR A 169 0.12 -9.08 -5.80
C THR A 169 -0.62 -7.76 -6.00
N THR A 170 -1.64 -7.48 -5.19
CA THR A 170 -2.42 -6.24 -5.22
C THR A 170 -2.59 -5.70 -3.81
N VAL A 171 -2.06 -4.52 -3.52
CA VAL A 171 -2.28 -3.82 -2.24
C VAL A 171 -3.41 -2.82 -2.33
N THR A 172 -3.64 -2.32 -3.53
CA THR A 172 -4.69 -1.38 -3.81
C THR A 172 -5.78 -2.15 -4.50
N THR A 173 -7.03 -1.93 -4.07
CA THR A 173 -8.24 -2.28 -4.81
C THR A 173 -7.96 -2.17 -6.29
N VAL A 174 -7.98 -3.29 -7.01
CA VAL A 174 -7.96 -3.27 -8.47
C VAL A 174 -9.28 -2.63 -8.88
N SER A 175 -9.26 -1.31 -9.09
CA SER A 175 -10.39 -0.44 -9.44
C SER A 175 -11.54 -0.35 -8.41
N ASN A 176 -12.27 0.78 -8.44
CA ASN A 176 -13.56 0.96 -7.77
C ASN A 176 -14.67 -0.02 -8.26
N ASN A 177 -14.35 -0.98 -9.14
CA ASN A 177 -15.29 -1.88 -9.81
C ASN A 177 -14.93 -3.37 -9.72
N ALA A 178 -13.88 -3.77 -8.99
CA ALA A 178 -13.56 -5.19 -8.78
C ALA A 178 -13.53 -5.54 -7.27
N PRO A 179 -14.69 -5.60 -6.60
CA PRO A 179 -14.78 -5.88 -5.15
C PRO A 179 -14.15 -7.22 -4.75
N ALA A 180 -14.03 -8.15 -5.70
CA ALA A 180 -13.34 -9.42 -5.50
C ALA A 180 -11.85 -9.28 -5.16
N PHE A 181 -11.21 -8.15 -5.49
CA PHE A 181 -9.79 -7.88 -5.21
C PHE A 181 -9.59 -6.71 -4.25
N ASP A 182 -10.60 -6.33 -3.45
CA ASP A 182 -10.44 -5.27 -2.46
C ASP A 182 -9.48 -5.71 -1.35
N SER A 183 -8.52 -4.86 -1.00
CA SER A 183 -7.59 -5.14 0.09
C SER A 183 -8.18 -4.84 1.47
N GLY A 184 -9.36 -4.25 1.60
CA GLY A 184 -9.88 -3.83 2.91
C GLY A 184 -9.07 -2.72 3.57
N THR A 185 -8.06 -2.16 2.87
CA THR A 185 -7.27 -1.01 3.33
C THR A 185 -8.19 0.15 3.70
N ASN A 186 -8.02 0.72 4.89
CA ASN A 186 -8.90 1.76 5.42
C ASN A 186 -8.20 2.65 6.45
N VAL A 187 -8.87 3.76 6.81
CA VAL A 187 -8.57 4.55 8.00
C VAL A 187 -9.70 4.35 9.01
N SER A 188 -9.38 4.01 10.25
CA SER A 188 -10.38 3.76 11.29
C SER A 188 -9.86 4.08 12.70
N ASN A 189 -10.75 4.06 13.69
CA ASN A 189 -10.36 4.21 15.11
C ASN A 189 -9.93 2.89 15.77
N THR A 190 -9.92 1.78 15.03
CA THR A 190 -9.61 0.46 15.56
C THR A 190 -8.51 -0.19 14.72
N PRO A 191 -7.40 -0.63 15.34
CA PRO A 191 -6.38 -1.33 14.61
C PRO A 191 -6.95 -2.66 14.09
N ASP A 192 -6.78 -2.95 12.81
CA ASP A 192 -7.14 -4.25 12.26
C ASP A 192 -6.25 -5.32 12.89
N THR A 193 -6.84 -6.47 13.25
CA THR A 193 -6.13 -7.59 13.90
C THR A 193 -5.92 -8.78 12.97
N ALA A 194 -6.46 -8.73 11.76
CA ALA A 194 -6.37 -9.79 10.78
C ALA A 194 -6.40 -9.25 9.35
N LEU A 195 -5.79 -10.01 8.43
CA LEU A 195 -5.77 -9.73 7.00
C LEU A 195 -7.18 -9.76 6.41
N LYS A 196 -7.57 -8.65 5.78
CA LYS A 196 -8.80 -8.52 5.00
C LYS A 196 -8.42 -8.50 3.53
N CYS A 197 -9.02 -9.38 2.74
CA CYS A 197 -8.82 -9.42 1.29
C CYS A 197 -10.10 -9.95 0.67
N GLY A 198 -10.48 -9.42 -0.49
CA GLY A 198 -11.49 -10.03 -1.33
C GLY A 198 -11.10 -11.44 -1.76
N PRO A 199 -12.07 -12.29 -2.15
CA PRO A 199 -11.81 -13.70 -2.46
C PRO A 199 -11.01 -13.94 -3.75
N GLY A 200 -10.91 -12.94 -4.63
CA GLY A 200 -10.44 -13.08 -6.01
C GLY A 200 -11.55 -13.58 -6.94
N VAL A 201 -11.22 -13.80 -8.21
CA VAL A 201 -12.14 -14.40 -9.20
C VAL A 201 -11.46 -15.47 -10.04
N GLY A 202 -12.24 -16.44 -10.53
CA GLY A 202 -11.81 -17.44 -11.52
C GLY A 202 -10.53 -18.15 -11.10
N ASN A 203 -9.51 -18.07 -11.96
CA ASN A 203 -8.20 -18.70 -11.75
C ASN A 203 -7.25 -17.91 -10.84
N PHE A 204 -7.73 -16.87 -10.15
CA PHE A 204 -6.91 -16.03 -9.26
C PHE A 204 -7.41 -16.07 -7.81
N PRO A 205 -7.36 -17.23 -7.12
CA PRO A 205 -7.69 -17.31 -5.70
C PRO A 205 -6.68 -16.55 -4.83
N LEU A 206 -7.17 -16.01 -3.70
CA LEU A 206 -6.36 -15.35 -2.68
C LEU A 206 -5.26 -16.28 -2.14
N SER A 207 -4.02 -15.83 -2.24
CA SER A 207 -2.83 -16.41 -1.62
C SER A 207 -2.61 -15.83 -0.23
N ARG A 208 -3.20 -16.45 0.79
CA ARG A 208 -3.04 -16.00 2.19
C ARG A 208 -1.57 -15.97 2.64
N GLN A 209 -0.75 -16.88 2.15
CA GLN A 209 0.68 -16.96 2.51
C GLN A 209 1.51 -15.81 1.93
N ASN A 210 1.10 -15.29 0.77
CA ASN A 210 1.78 -14.17 0.11
C ASN A 210 1.08 -12.82 0.37
N SER A 211 0.13 -12.80 1.30
CA SER A 211 -0.63 -11.62 1.68
C SER A 211 -0.28 -11.21 3.11
N GLY A 212 -0.50 -9.94 3.43
CA GLY A 212 -0.20 -9.41 4.75
C GLY A 212 -0.83 -8.06 5.00
N PHE A 213 -0.75 -7.59 6.23
CA PHE A 213 -1.28 -6.30 6.61
C PHE A 213 -0.41 -5.66 7.68
N LYS A 214 -0.47 -4.33 7.78
CA LYS A 214 0.17 -3.53 8.82
C LYS A 214 -0.74 -2.40 9.23
N VAL A 215 -0.76 -2.22 10.53
CA VAL A 215 -1.46 -1.11 11.16
C VAL A 215 -0.42 -0.04 11.47
N LEU A 216 -0.72 1.17 11.03
CA LEU A 216 0.07 2.36 11.31
C LEU A 216 -0.75 3.30 12.18
N ASP A 217 -0.20 3.70 13.32
CA ASP A 217 -0.82 4.69 14.20
C ASP A 217 -0.49 6.10 13.69
N LEU A 218 -1.52 6.85 13.31
CA LEU A 218 -1.43 8.21 12.80
C LEU A 218 -1.41 9.26 13.92
N SER A 219 -1.65 8.88 15.19
CA SER A 219 -1.67 9.84 16.32
C SER A 219 -0.29 10.16 16.89
N HIS A 220 0.75 9.45 16.44
CA HIS A 220 2.13 9.61 16.92
C HIS A 220 3.02 10.04 15.77
N SER A 221 3.19 11.35 15.61
CA SER A 221 4.36 11.94 14.99
C SER A 221 4.74 13.13 15.86
#